data_AF-A0A5F8G3R6-F1
#
_entry.id   AF-A0A5F8G3R6-F1
#
_cell.length_a   1.000
_cell.length_b   1.000
_cell.length_c   1.000
_cell.angle_alpha   90.00
_cell.angle_beta   90.00
_cell.angle_gamma   90.00
#
_symmetry.space_group_name_H-M   'P 1'
#
loop_
_entity.id
_entity.type
_entity.pdbx_description
1 polymer ?
#
loop_
_entity_poly.entity_id
_entity_poly.type
_entity_poly.pdbx_seq_one_letter_code
_entity_poly.pdbx_strand_id
1 'polypeptide(L)'
;MKASRLALCVLLLGVLCSKAQAATHGSNIARYCCETYSPRPIAWKLVQSYELTKSSCSLSAVIFTTKKGQKVCADPKAKWTQRYVASLKSQKVPTQT
;
A
#
# COMPACT_ATOMS: atom_id res chain seq x y z
N MET A 1 22.87 46.69 25.59
CA MET A 1 21.78 45.69 25.58
C MET A 1 21.32 45.37 24.16
N LYS A 2 22.12 44.63 23.37
CA LYS A 2 21.76 44.20 22.00
C LYS A 2 22.49 42.89 21.63
N ALA A 3 22.46 41.90 22.52
CA ALA A 3 23.01 40.57 22.23
C ALA A 3 22.01 39.44 22.56
N SER A 4 20.75 39.80 22.79
CA SER A 4 19.73 38.87 23.31
C SER A 4 18.77 38.36 22.23
N ARG A 5 18.64 39.04 21.08
CA ARG A 5 17.65 38.66 20.05
C ARG A 5 18.15 37.63 19.04
N LEU A 6 19.46 37.58 18.74
CA LEU A 6 20.00 36.59 17.81
C LEU A 6 20.12 35.19 18.44
N ALA A 7 20.44 35.12 19.73
CA ALA A 7 20.57 33.84 20.42
C ALA A 7 19.23 33.06 20.51
N LEU A 8 18.11 33.78 20.63
CA LEU A 8 16.78 33.17 20.75
C LEU A 8 16.30 32.54 19.42
N CYS A 9 16.65 33.13 18.27
CA CYS A 9 16.25 32.62 16.96
C CYS A 9 16.96 31.30 16.60
N VAL A 10 18.21 31.12 17.04
CA VAL A 10 18.98 29.89 16.77
C VAL A 10 18.45 28.69 17.56
N LEU A 11 17.98 28.92 18.79
CA LEU A 11 17.40 27.86 19.64
C LEU A 11 16.06 27.32 19.12
N LEU A 12 15.25 28.16 18.47
CA LEU A 12 13.93 27.75 17.94
C LEU A 12 14.01 26.92 16.65
N LEU A 13 15.08 27.04 15.86
CA LEU A 13 15.26 26.29 14.61
C LEU A 13 15.71 24.83 14.83
N GLY A 14 16.22 24.48 16.02
CA GLY A 14 16.72 23.14 16.32
C GLY A 14 15.67 22.10 16.75
N VAL A 15 14.44 22.51 17.08
CA VAL A 15 13.43 21.64 17.71
C VAL A 15 12.22 21.36 16.81
N LEU A 16 12.38 21.48 15.48
CA LEU A 16 11.36 21.06 14.51
C LEU A 16 11.82 19.94 13.57
N CYS A 17 13.07 19.47 13.70
CA CYS A 17 13.68 18.51 12.77
C CYS A 17 13.87 17.09 13.33
N SER A 18 13.01 16.62 14.25
CA SER A 18 13.14 15.25 14.80
C SER A 18 11.90 14.37 14.59
N LYS A 19 10.90 14.83 13.84
CA LYS A 19 9.76 14.00 13.45
C LYS A 19 9.92 13.42 12.06
N ALA A 20 11.07 12.81 11.82
CA ALA A 20 11.32 12.08 10.59
C ALA A 20 12.28 10.91 10.82
N GLN A 21 12.02 10.06 11.82
CA GLN A 21 12.60 8.72 11.79
C GLN A 21 11.83 7.71 12.62
N ALA A 22 11.07 6.89 11.90
CA ALA A 22 11.01 5.46 12.16
C ALA A 22 10.84 4.72 10.82
N ALA A 23 11.76 4.93 9.88
CA ALA A 23 12.05 3.89 8.90
C ALA A 23 12.90 2.85 9.65
N THR A 24 12.24 1.94 10.36
CA THR A 24 12.90 0.84 11.06
C THR A 24 13.64 -0.01 10.04
N HIS A 25 14.96 0.10 10.06
CA HIS A 25 15.89 -0.73 9.33
C HIS A 25 15.88 -2.13 9.97
N GLY A 26 14.97 -2.97 9.51
CA GLY A 26 14.93 -4.39 9.84
C GLY A 26 14.30 -5.10 8.66
N SER A 27 15.10 -5.87 7.91
CA SER A 27 14.74 -6.69 6.73
C SER A 27 13.27 -6.56 6.32
N ASN A 28 12.93 -5.40 5.76
CA ASN A 28 11.54 -4.99 5.58
C ASN A 28 11.23 -5.27 4.11
N ILE A 29 10.74 -6.47 3.79
CA ILE A 29 9.92 -6.60 2.59
C ILE A 29 8.79 -5.60 2.80
N ALA A 30 8.85 -4.47 2.09
CA ALA A 30 7.89 -3.39 2.23
C ALA A 30 6.48 -3.99 2.12
N ARG A 31 5.74 -3.99 3.23
CA ARG A 31 4.39 -4.55 3.28
C ARG A 31 3.47 -3.62 2.50
N TYR A 32 3.02 -4.07 1.33
CA TYR A 32 2.10 -3.30 0.51
C TYR A 32 0.69 -3.34 1.13
N CYS A 33 0.21 -2.18 1.61
CA CYS A 33 -1.16 -1.98 2.05
C CYS A 33 -1.88 -1.02 1.11
N CYS A 34 -3.20 -1.19 0.99
CA CYS A 34 -4.05 -0.31 0.19
C CYS A 34 -4.54 0.86 1.05
N GLU A 35 -4.56 2.06 0.48
CA GLU A 35 -5.16 3.24 1.12
C GLU A 35 -6.59 3.47 0.63
N THR A 36 -6.84 3.19 -0.65
CA THR A 36 -8.15 3.34 -1.30
C THR A 36 -8.41 2.23 -2.31
N TYR A 37 -9.66 2.09 -2.73
CA TYR A 37 -10.04 1.17 -3.80
C TYR A 37 -10.01 1.86 -5.16
N SER A 38 -9.72 1.08 -6.21
CA SER A 38 -9.87 1.54 -7.59
C SER A 38 -11.33 1.92 -7.85
N PRO A 39 -11.59 3.15 -8.32
CA PRO A 39 -12.96 3.61 -8.59
C PRO A 39 -13.59 2.91 -9.80
N ARG A 40 -12.76 2.29 -10.65
CA ARG A 40 -13.22 1.59 -11.86
C ARG A 40 -12.63 0.18 -11.94
N PRO A 41 -13.36 -0.76 -12.54
CA PRO A 41 -12.83 -2.08 -12.84
C PRO A 41 -11.63 -1.97 -13.80
N ILE A 42 -10.60 -2.76 -13.54
CA ILE A 42 -9.51 -2.98 -14.49
C ILE A 42 -9.96 -3.95 -15.57
N ALA A 43 -9.44 -3.83 -16.78
CA ALA A 43 -9.80 -4.75 -17.86
C ALA A 43 -9.27 -6.17 -17.56
N TRP A 44 -10.15 -7.16 -17.57
CA TRP A 44 -9.83 -8.57 -17.27
C TRP A 44 -8.59 -9.09 -17.99
N LYS A 45 -8.44 -8.77 -19.28
CA LYS A 45 -7.30 -9.18 -20.11
C LYS A 45 -5.92 -8.74 -19.58
N LEU A 46 -5.89 -7.72 -18.72
CA LEU A 46 -4.68 -7.19 -18.10
C LEU A 46 -4.37 -7.86 -16.77
N VAL A 47 -5.35 -8.50 -16.13
CA VAL A 47 -5.19 -9.13 -14.82
C VAL A 47 -4.38 -10.41 -14.98
N GLN A 48 -3.36 -10.57 -14.14
CA GLN A 48 -2.49 -11.75 -14.13
C GLN A 48 -2.69 -12.58 -12.86
N SER A 49 -2.75 -11.92 -11.71
CA SER A 49 -2.90 -12.59 -10.42
C SER A 49 -3.62 -11.68 -9.42
N TYR A 50 -3.94 -12.25 -8.27
CA TYR A 50 -4.48 -11.52 -7.15
C TYR A 50 -3.86 -11.99 -5.84
N GLU A 51 -3.83 -11.08 -4.87
CA GLU A 51 -3.43 -11.31 -3.49
C GLU A 51 -4.43 -10.62 -2.56
N LEU A 52 -4.52 -11.06 -1.30
CA LEU A 52 -5.29 -10.36 -0.27
C LEU A 52 -4.34 -9.55 0.59
N THR A 53 -4.77 -8.36 1.01
CA THR A 53 -4.06 -7.59 2.04
C THR A 53 -3.91 -8.42 3.30
N LYS A 54 -2.78 -8.27 3.99
CA LYS A 54 -2.56 -8.91 5.29
C LYS A 54 -3.47 -8.29 6.35
N SER A 55 -3.73 -9.02 7.44
CA SER A 55 -4.51 -8.54 8.59
C SER A 55 -3.91 -7.31 9.27
N SER A 56 -2.61 -7.03 9.06
CA SER A 56 -1.94 -5.83 9.55
C SER A 56 -2.34 -4.55 8.80
N CYS A 57 -2.97 -4.66 7.62
CA CYS A 57 -3.45 -3.50 6.88
C CYS A 57 -4.80 -3.04 7.45
N SER A 58 -4.97 -1.73 7.62
CA SER A 58 -6.23 -1.13 8.08
C SER A 58 -7.37 -1.34 7.07
N LEU A 59 -7.05 -1.29 5.77
CA LEU A 59 -7.99 -1.54 4.70
C LEU A 59 -7.86 -2.98 4.19
N SER A 60 -8.94 -3.75 4.34
CA SER A 60 -9.06 -5.06 3.71
C SER A 60 -9.36 -4.90 2.22
N ALA A 61 -8.47 -5.40 1.36
CA ALA A 61 -8.58 -5.27 -0.09
C ALA A 61 -8.12 -6.53 -0.84
N VAL A 62 -8.61 -6.67 -2.07
CA VAL A 62 -8.03 -7.57 -3.08
C VAL A 62 -7.05 -6.75 -3.91
N ILE A 63 -5.79 -7.18 -3.97
CA ILE A 63 -4.76 -6.55 -4.80
C ILE A 63 -4.66 -7.36 -6.09
N PHE A 64 -5.04 -6.76 -7.21
CA PHE A 64 -4.79 -7.35 -8.52
C PHE A 64 -3.43 -6.91 -9.04
N THR A 65 -2.64 -7.87 -9.51
CA THR A 65 -1.41 -7.59 -10.23
C THR A 65 -1.69 -7.75 -11.72
N THR A 66 -1.40 -6.71 -12.49
CA THR A 66 -1.53 -6.72 -13.94
C THR A 66 -0.33 -7.42 -14.59
N LYS A 67 -0.46 -7.81 -15.85
CA LYS A 67 0.64 -8.37 -16.67
C LYS A 67 1.86 -7.44 -16.78
N LYS A 68 1.70 -6.13 -16.53
CA LYS A 68 2.78 -5.14 -16.48
C LYS A 68 3.38 -4.96 -15.07
N GLY A 69 2.99 -5.78 -14.10
CA GLY A 69 3.44 -5.70 -12.70
C GLY A 69 2.77 -4.60 -11.88
N GLN A 70 1.81 -3.84 -12.44
CA GLN A 70 1.10 -2.80 -11.69
C GLN A 70 0.12 -3.44 -10.69
N LYS A 71 0.10 -2.92 -9.46
CA LYS A 71 -0.81 -3.34 -8.39
C LYS A 71 -2.02 -2.42 -8.32
N VAL A 72 -3.20 -3.00 -8.27
CA VAL A 72 -4.47 -2.27 -8.18
C VAL A 72 -5.29 -2.82 -7.02
N CYS A 73 -5.59 -1.97 -6.06
CA CYS A 73 -6.45 -2.26 -4.92
C CYS A 73 -7.91 -2.28 -5.34
N ALA A 74 -8.65 -3.29 -4.92
CA ALA A 74 -10.06 -3.47 -5.24
C ALA A 74 -10.88 -3.83 -4.01
N ASP A 75 -12.11 -3.35 -3.96
CA ASP A 75 -13.07 -3.66 -2.89
C ASP A 75 -13.48 -5.14 -2.96
N PRO A 76 -13.24 -5.94 -1.90
CA PRO A 76 -13.65 -7.35 -1.86
C PRO A 76 -15.16 -7.57 -2.05
N LYS A 77 -15.98 -6.55 -1.80
CA LYS A 77 -17.45 -6.61 -1.92
C LYS A 77 -17.94 -6.24 -3.33
N ALA A 78 -17.09 -5.67 -4.19
CA ALA A 78 -17.50 -5.31 -5.53
C ALA A 78 -17.72 -6.56 -6.40
N LYS A 79 -18.85 -6.59 -7.13
CA LYS A 79 -19.23 -7.73 -7.98
C LYS A 79 -18.14 -8.11 -8.99
N TRP A 80 -17.46 -7.14 -9.59
CA TRP A 80 -16.39 -7.38 -10.56
C TRP A 80 -15.16 -8.02 -9.90
N THR A 81 -14.82 -7.60 -8.69
CA THR A 81 -13.70 -8.14 -7.90
C THR A 81 -13.94 -9.59 -7.57
N GLN A 82 -15.14 -9.93 -7.09
CA GLN A 82 -15.52 -11.31 -6.78
C GLN A 82 -15.47 -12.21 -8.01
N ARG A 83 -15.98 -11.73 -9.15
CA ARG A 83 -15.90 -12.46 -10.43
C ARG A 83 -14.46 -12.73 -10.83
N TYR A 84 -13.57 -11.74 -10.72
CA TYR A 84 -12.17 -11.89 -11.11
C TYR A 84 -11.44 -12.88 -10.20
N VAL A 85 -11.66 -12.79 -8.89
CA VAL A 85 -11.11 -13.75 -7.92
C VAL A 85 -11.61 -15.17 -8.22
N ALA A 86 -12.90 -15.35 -8.49
CA ALA A 86 -13.45 -16.66 -8.84
C ALA A 86 -12.79 -17.23 -10.11
N SER A 87 -12.70 -16.44 -11.18
CA SER A 87 -12.04 -16.85 -12.42
C SER A 87 -10.57 -17.20 -12.22
N LEU A 88 -9.82 -16.42 -11.42
CA LEU A 88 -8.41 -16.70 -11.12
C LEU A 88 -8.25 -17.93 -10.21
N LYS A 89 -9.18 -18.19 -9.29
CA LYS A 89 -9.19 -19.41 -8.46
C LYS A 89 -9.41 -20.65 -9.31
N SER A 90 -10.35 -20.61 -10.26
CA SER A 90 -10.59 -21.71 -11.19
C SER A 90 -9.39 -22.03 -12.08
N GLN A 91 -8.54 -21.04 -12.36
CA GLN A 91 -7.29 -21.24 -13.08
C GLN A 91 -6.15 -21.78 -12.21
N LYS A 92 -6.23 -21.66 -10.88
CA LYS A 92 -5.16 -22.03 -9.94
C LYS A 92 -5.18 -23.50 -9.46
N VAL A 93 -6.05 -24.35 -10.00
CA VAL A 93 -6.07 -25.78 -9.69
C VAL A 93 -5.10 -26.55 -10.60
N PRO A 94 -4.05 -27.26 -10.11
CA PRO A 94 -3.17 -27.01 -8.97
C PRO A 94 -1.68 -26.87 -9.41
N THR A 95 -0.99 -25.82 -9.00
CA THR A 95 0.47 -25.87 -8.76
C THR A 95 0.80 -24.82 -7.71
N GLN A 96 0.93 -25.28 -6.46
CA GLN A 96 1.24 -24.61 -5.18
C GLN A 96 0.32 -25.29 -4.15
N THR A 97 0.69 -26.38 -3.50
CA THR A 97 1.96 -26.76 -2.85
C THR A 97 2.17 -28.27 -2.94
#